data_AF-A0ABC8BU58-F1
#
_entry.id   AF-A0ABC8BU58-F1
#
_cell.length_a   1.000
_cell.length_b   1.000
_cell.length_c   1.000
_cell.angle_alpha   90.00
_cell.angle_beta   90.00
_cell.angle_gamma   90.00
#
_symmetry.space_group_name_H-M   'P 1'
#
loop_
_entity.id
_entity.type
_entity.pdbx_description
1 polymer ?
#
loop_
_entity_poly.entity_id
_entity_poly.type
_entity_poly.pdbx_seq_one_letter_code
_entity_poly.pdbx_strand_id
1 'polypeptide(L)'
;MPKIKAEFRINSKTWATFDGYVEPDTATGYRFEGTITAITMLDRSSADFPNKVRIGHGGTKNKYERLEFEIQGVETENTFTVKGHGSRQANDTVDFYVGLNNGVTGSFKDGPEVTTAVGGPSQKLTPVYQKRDSYDALTYDVRFDGSARADGETGFVLTGAFDGSDGPGTMTTQSATLGYKTDSGSWQYKTYAFKDLPQEIRVVGTRKPGEGLTLQLGATSGVANIYEYGDQEKVTLPDTF
;
A
#
# COMPACT_ATOMS: atom_id res chain seq x y z
N MET A 1 -2.28 -3.34 -1.68
CA MET A 1 -2.68 -2.07 -2.31
C MET A 1 -3.87 -2.36 -3.21
N PRO A 2 -5.02 -1.73 -2.97
CA PRO A 2 -6.18 -1.85 -3.83
C PRO A 2 -5.82 -1.54 -5.29
N LYS A 3 -6.18 -2.46 -6.19
CA LYS A 3 -6.07 -2.23 -7.63
C LYS A 3 -7.28 -1.45 -8.11
N ILE A 4 -7.04 -0.46 -8.96
CA ILE A 4 -8.06 0.39 -9.56
C ILE A 4 -8.07 0.14 -11.06
N LYS A 5 -9.25 -0.17 -11.59
CA LYS A 5 -9.46 -0.30 -13.03
C LYS A 5 -10.70 0.48 -13.45
N ALA A 6 -10.50 1.67 -13.99
CA ALA A 6 -11.57 2.50 -14.54
C ALA A 6 -11.56 2.42 -16.07
N GLU A 7 -12.75 2.36 -16.69
CA GLU A 7 -12.90 2.26 -18.14
C GLU A 7 -13.94 3.27 -18.64
N PHE A 8 -13.65 3.89 -19.76
CA PHE A 8 -14.58 4.66 -20.56
C PHE A 8 -14.57 4.09 -21.98
N ARG A 9 -15.75 3.76 -22.52
CA ARG A 9 -15.85 3.20 -23.88
C ARG A 9 -17.12 3.68 -24.58
N ILE A 10 -16.97 4.24 -25.76
CA ILE A 10 -18.09 4.53 -26.68
C ILE A 10 -18.24 3.42 -27.70
N ASN A 11 -17.12 2.97 -28.26
CA ASN A 11 -17.02 1.92 -29.25
C ASN A 11 -15.60 1.33 -29.26
N SER A 12 -15.28 0.46 -30.23
CA SER A 12 -13.98 -0.20 -30.32
C SER A 12 -12.80 0.72 -30.61
N LYS A 13 -13.04 1.94 -31.10
CA LYS A 13 -12.00 2.90 -31.55
C LYS A 13 -11.97 4.22 -30.77
N THR A 14 -12.88 4.40 -29.81
CA THR A 14 -12.87 5.52 -28.86
C THR A 14 -13.09 4.98 -27.46
N TRP A 15 -12.00 4.87 -26.71
CA TRP A 15 -11.98 4.35 -25.34
C TRP A 15 -10.79 4.90 -24.55
N ALA A 16 -10.90 4.84 -23.23
CA ALA A 16 -9.82 5.13 -22.30
C ALA A 16 -9.91 4.18 -21.11
N THR A 17 -8.77 3.79 -20.56
CA THR A 17 -8.67 2.96 -19.36
C THR A 17 -7.63 3.54 -18.43
N PHE A 18 -7.86 3.45 -17.12
CA PHE A 18 -6.85 3.60 -16.10
C PHE A 18 -6.67 2.27 -15.37
N ASP A 19 -5.44 1.78 -15.30
CA ASP A 19 -5.03 0.62 -14.49
C ASP A 19 -3.93 1.06 -13.52
N GLY A 20 -4.18 0.93 -12.23
CA GLY A 20 -3.28 1.44 -11.21
C GLY A 20 -3.59 0.92 -9.81
N TYR A 21 -3.02 1.59 -8.83
CA TYR A 21 -3.23 1.32 -7.43
C TYR A 21 -3.34 2.62 -6.64
N VAL A 22 -4.00 2.53 -5.50
CA VAL A 22 -4.12 3.62 -4.53
C VAL A 22 -3.64 3.13 -3.18
N GLU A 23 -3.06 4.02 -2.39
CA GLU A 23 -2.63 3.72 -1.04
C GLU A 23 -2.79 4.95 -0.14
N PRO A 24 -2.88 4.74 1.19
CA PRO A 24 -3.01 5.85 2.12
C PRO A 24 -1.67 6.57 2.20
N ASP A 25 -1.73 7.90 2.15
CA ASP A 25 -0.58 8.79 2.22
C ASP A 25 -0.49 9.43 3.60
N THR A 26 -1.62 9.95 4.09
CA THR A 26 -1.81 10.44 5.45
C THR A 26 -3.13 9.90 6.03
N ALA A 27 -3.51 10.30 7.25
CA ALA A 27 -4.79 9.89 7.83
C ALA A 27 -6.00 10.25 6.96
N THR A 28 -5.94 11.38 6.25
CA THR A 28 -7.01 11.88 5.36
C THR A 28 -6.54 12.03 3.91
N GLY A 29 -5.34 11.53 3.60
CA GLY A 29 -4.70 11.68 2.31
C GLY A 29 -4.50 10.32 1.64
N TYR A 30 -4.54 10.32 0.32
CA TYR A 30 -4.20 9.16 -0.48
C TYR A 30 -3.28 9.56 -1.61
N ARG A 31 -2.52 8.58 -2.09
CA ARG A 31 -1.74 8.71 -3.33
C ARG A 31 -2.07 7.55 -4.25
N PHE A 32 -1.99 7.79 -5.54
CA PHE A 32 -2.24 6.78 -6.55
C PHE A 32 -1.20 6.84 -7.65
N GLU A 33 -0.96 5.69 -8.27
CA GLU A 33 -0.06 5.54 -9.40
C GLU A 33 -0.63 4.48 -10.36
N GLY A 34 -0.47 4.73 -11.66
CA GLY A 34 -0.95 3.81 -12.67
C GLY A 34 -0.66 4.28 -14.08
N THR A 35 -1.36 3.68 -15.02
CA THR A 35 -1.24 3.96 -16.45
C THR A 35 -2.60 4.28 -17.02
N ILE A 36 -2.70 5.38 -17.76
CA ILE A 36 -3.83 5.67 -18.63
C ILE A 36 -3.48 5.20 -20.04
N THR A 37 -4.37 4.44 -20.66
CA THR A 37 -4.30 4.12 -22.09
C THR A 37 -5.55 4.66 -22.76
N ALA A 38 -5.41 5.36 -23.88
CA ALA A 38 -6.53 6.01 -24.57
C ALA A 38 -6.37 6.03 -26.08
N ILE A 39 -7.50 5.94 -26.78
CA ILE A 39 -7.62 6.10 -28.23
C ILE A 39 -8.87 6.94 -28.56
N THR A 40 -8.80 7.73 -29.63
CA THR A 40 -9.91 8.54 -30.13
C THR A 40 -9.95 8.53 -31.65
N MET A 41 -11.15 8.53 -32.23
CA MET A 41 -11.35 8.69 -33.69
C MET A 41 -11.56 10.15 -34.11
N LEU A 42 -11.65 11.09 -33.18
CA LEU A 42 -11.97 12.46 -33.53
C LEU A 42 -10.76 13.16 -34.12
N ASP A 43 -10.82 13.50 -35.40
CA ASP A 43 -9.85 14.42 -36.00
C ASP A 43 -10.16 15.84 -35.55
N ARG A 44 -9.16 16.49 -34.94
CA ARG A 44 -9.22 17.85 -34.41
C ARG A 44 -8.17 18.76 -35.01
N SER A 45 -7.60 18.38 -36.14
CA SER A 45 -6.63 19.21 -36.87
C SER A 45 -7.17 20.61 -37.23
N SER A 46 -8.49 20.77 -37.33
CA SER A 46 -9.17 22.04 -37.61
C SER A 46 -9.88 22.67 -36.41
N ALA A 47 -9.78 22.08 -35.22
CA ALA A 47 -10.39 22.61 -34.00
C ALA A 47 -9.36 23.38 -33.15
N ASP A 48 -9.83 24.41 -32.43
CA ASP A 48 -8.97 25.22 -31.55
C ASP A 48 -8.59 24.51 -30.23
N PHE A 49 -8.85 23.21 -30.11
CA PHE A 49 -8.57 22.43 -28.91
C PHE A 49 -8.24 20.97 -29.26
N PRO A 50 -7.28 20.34 -28.53
CA PRO A 50 -6.85 19.00 -28.83
C PRO A 50 -7.80 17.93 -28.27
N ASN A 51 -7.56 16.67 -28.66
CA ASN A 51 -8.13 15.53 -27.96
C ASN A 51 -7.44 15.35 -26.61
N LYS A 52 -8.22 15.07 -25.58
CA LYS A 52 -7.73 14.88 -24.22
C LYS A 52 -8.39 13.69 -23.56
N VAL A 53 -7.59 12.95 -22.81
CA VAL A 53 -8.04 12.01 -21.78
C VAL A 53 -7.86 12.66 -20.41
N ARG A 54 -8.76 12.34 -19.49
CA ARG A 54 -8.61 12.72 -18.09
C ARG A 54 -8.84 11.55 -17.16
N ILE A 55 -8.20 11.62 -16.00
CA ILE A 55 -8.59 10.85 -14.83
C ILE A 55 -9.15 11.83 -13.80
N GLY A 56 -10.34 11.52 -13.30
CA GLY A 56 -10.91 12.18 -12.14
C GLY A 56 -10.68 11.31 -10.91
N HIS A 57 -10.33 11.95 -9.79
CA HIS A 57 -10.23 11.28 -8.50
C HIS A 57 -10.70 12.19 -7.36
N GLY A 58 -11.23 11.60 -6.29
CA GLY A 58 -11.59 12.32 -5.07
C GLY A 58 -12.12 11.37 -4.00
N GLY A 59 -12.09 11.79 -2.73
CA GLY A 59 -12.95 11.14 -1.73
C GLY A 59 -14.42 11.25 -2.15
N THR A 60 -15.28 10.24 -1.90
CA THR A 60 -16.69 10.27 -2.34
C THR A 60 -17.46 11.48 -1.82
N LYS A 61 -17.02 12.06 -0.69
CA LYS A 61 -17.62 13.24 -0.05
C LYS A 61 -16.88 14.54 -0.36
N ASN A 62 -15.77 14.45 -1.10
CA ASN A 62 -14.89 15.56 -1.43
C ASN A 62 -15.06 15.99 -2.89
N LYS A 63 -14.48 17.15 -3.22
CA LYS A 63 -14.44 17.61 -4.60
C LYS A 63 -13.44 16.78 -5.41
N TYR A 64 -13.84 16.43 -6.63
CA TYR A 64 -12.95 15.78 -7.58
C TYR A 64 -11.85 16.70 -8.08
N GLU A 65 -10.64 16.16 -8.09
CA GLU A 65 -9.49 16.66 -8.84
C GLU A 65 -9.40 15.92 -10.18
N ARG A 66 -8.75 16.56 -11.15
CA ARG A 66 -8.65 16.04 -12.52
C ARG A 66 -7.24 16.25 -13.06
N LEU A 67 -6.69 15.20 -13.64
CA LEU A 67 -5.45 15.26 -14.43
C LEU A 67 -5.82 15.02 -15.88
N GLU A 68 -5.42 15.93 -16.77
CA GLU A 68 -5.70 15.86 -18.20
C GLU A 68 -4.41 15.63 -19.00
N PHE A 69 -4.50 14.81 -20.04
CA PHE A 69 -3.39 14.46 -20.92
C PHE A 69 -3.84 14.60 -22.37
N GLU A 70 -2.97 15.17 -23.20
CA GLU A 70 -3.23 15.36 -24.62
C GLU A 70 -2.99 14.06 -25.40
N ILE A 71 -3.97 13.65 -26.19
CA ILE A 71 -3.89 12.46 -27.06
C ILE A 71 -3.35 12.91 -28.42
N GLN A 72 -2.26 12.29 -28.86
CA GLN A 72 -1.64 12.55 -30.14
C GLN A 72 -2.21 11.64 -31.23
N GLY A 73 -2.53 12.22 -32.38
CA GLY A 73 -3.04 11.51 -33.54
C GLY A 73 -4.48 11.02 -33.43
N VAL A 74 -4.97 10.48 -34.54
CA VAL A 74 -6.30 9.88 -34.68
C VAL A 74 -6.12 8.37 -34.77
N GLU A 75 -6.98 7.60 -34.10
CA GLU A 75 -6.91 6.14 -34.02
C GLU A 75 -5.54 5.60 -33.55
N THR A 76 -4.79 6.43 -32.82
CA THR A 76 -3.48 6.06 -32.25
C THR A 76 -3.65 5.83 -30.76
N GLU A 77 -3.20 4.67 -30.29
CA GLU A 77 -3.16 4.38 -28.85
C GLU A 77 -2.09 5.24 -28.18
N ASN A 78 -2.49 5.97 -27.15
CA ASN A 78 -1.63 6.80 -26.34
C ASN A 78 -1.59 6.24 -24.92
N THR A 79 -0.40 6.21 -24.32
CA THR A 79 -0.18 5.67 -22.97
C THR A 79 0.53 6.69 -22.11
N PHE A 80 0.01 6.92 -20.90
CA PHE A 80 0.50 7.92 -19.95
C PHE A 80 0.72 7.28 -18.58
N THR A 81 1.92 7.43 -18.03
CA THR A 81 2.15 7.14 -16.61
C THR A 81 1.60 8.27 -15.76
N VAL A 82 0.81 7.93 -14.75
CA VAL A 82 0.12 8.91 -13.91
C VAL A 82 0.45 8.66 -12.46
N LYS A 83 0.76 9.74 -11.74
CA LYS A 83 0.88 9.77 -10.28
C LYS A 83 0.10 10.97 -9.78
N GLY A 84 -0.55 10.82 -8.63
CA GLY A 84 -1.27 11.91 -8.01
C GLY A 84 -1.51 11.68 -6.53
N HIS A 85 -1.93 12.74 -5.87
CA HIS A 85 -2.34 12.75 -4.47
C HIS A 85 -3.74 13.33 -4.38
N GLY A 86 -4.48 12.98 -3.35
CA GLY A 86 -5.77 13.57 -3.06
C GLY A 86 -6.11 13.51 -1.58
N SER A 87 -7.22 14.14 -1.23
CA SER A 87 -7.76 14.12 0.12
C SER A 87 -9.12 13.45 0.15
N ARG A 88 -9.41 12.81 1.27
CA ARG A 88 -10.69 12.17 1.59
C ARG A 88 -11.03 12.47 3.05
N GLN A 89 -12.31 12.46 3.39
CA GLN A 89 -12.69 12.56 4.80
C GLN A 89 -12.27 11.29 5.55
N ALA A 90 -12.27 11.38 6.88
CA ALA A 90 -12.22 10.17 7.67
C ALA A 90 -13.45 9.30 7.35
N ASN A 91 -13.22 8.02 7.15
CA ASN A 91 -14.13 6.94 6.77
C ASN A 91 -14.68 7.06 5.35
N ASP A 92 -13.92 7.67 4.46
CA ASP A 92 -14.34 7.94 3.09
C ASP A 92 -13.64 7.01 2.10
N THR A 93 -14.38 6.51 1.13
CA THR A 93 -13.80 5.81 -0.02
C THR A 93 -13.28 6.84 -1.02
N VAL A 94 -12.44 6.39 -1.94
CA VAL A 94 -11.96 7.21 -3.05
C VAL A 94 -12.59 6.70 -4.33
N ASP A 95 -13.09 7.61 -5.12
CA ASP A 95 -13.61 7.33 -6.45
C ASP A 95 -12.59 7.69 -7.51
N PHE A 96 -12.58 6.88 -8.57
CA PHE A 96 -11.82 7.14 -9.78
C PHE A 96 -12.73 7.01 -11.00
N TYR A 97 -12.55 7.88 -11.98
CA TYR A 97 -13.12 7.67 -13.32
C TYR A 97 -12.12 8.11 -14.37
N VAL A 98 -12.28 7.60 -15.59
CA VAL A 98 -11.59 8.11 -16.78
C VAL A 98 -12.60 8.71 -17.74
N GLY A 99 -12.20 9.77 -18.45
CA GLY A 99 -13.07 10.47 -19.39
C GLY A 99 -12.32 10.93 -20.62
N LEU A 100 -13.07 11.12 -21.71
CA LEU A 100 -12.57 11.66 -22.96
C LEU A 100 -13.38 12.90 -23.36
N ASN A 101 -12.71 13.90 -23.91
CA ASN A 101 -13.38 15.10 -24.42
C ASN A 101 -14.04 14.88 -25.80
N ASN A 102 -14.91 13.88 -25.91
CA ASN A 102 -15.47 13.43 -27.20
C ASN A 102 -16.57 14.32 -27.80
N GLY A 103 -17.00 15.39 -27.11
CA GLY A 103 -18.01 16.31 -27.63
C GLY A 103 -17.44 17.25 -28.70
N VAL A 104 -18.29 17.71 -29.64
CA VAL A 104 -17.92 18.68 -30.68
C VAL A 104 -17.44 20.02 -30.09
N THR A 105 -17.82 20.32 -28.85
CA THR A 105 -17.42 21.53 -28.11
C THR A 105 -16.21 21.31 -27.19
N GLY A 106 -15.58 20.14 -27.24
CA GLY A 106 -14.53 19.76 -26.28
C GLY A 106 -15.06 19.39 -24.90
N SER A 107 -16.37 19.17 -24.77
CA SER A 107 -16.95 18.65 -23.54
C SER A 107 -16.50 17.22 -23.27
N PHE A 108 -16.26 16.93 -21.99
CA PHE A 108 -15.93 15.60 -21.50
C PHE A 108 -17.18 14.76 -21.30
N LYS A 109 -17.06 13.48 -21.67
CA LYS A 109 -17.89 12.42 -21.11
C LYS A 109 -17.00 11.52 -20.27
N ASP A 110 -17.45 11.29 -19.05
CA ASP A 110 -16.75 10.45 -18.09
C ASP A 110 -17.35 9.04 -18.09
N GLY A 111 -16.51 8.06 -17.78
CA GLY A 111 -16.93 6.69 -17.53
C GLY A 111 -17.58 6.54 -16.16
N PRO A 112 -18.06 5.34 -15.82
CA PRO A 112 -18.51 5.04 -14.47
C PRO A 112 -17.39 5.25 -13.45
N GLU A 113 -17.80 5.65 -12.25
CA GLU A 113 -16.92 5.75 -11.09
C GLU A 113 -16.56 4.34 -10.58
N VAL A 114 -15.32 4.23 -10.11
CA VAL A 114 -14.78 3.06 -9.42
C VAL A 114 -14.40 3.47 -8.02
N THR A 115 -15.21 3.03 -7.06
CA THR A 115 -15.05 3.33 -5.64
C THR A 115 -14.14 2.31 -4.98
N THR A 116 -13.23 2.77 -4.13
CA THR A 116 -12.27 1.92 -3.41
C THR A 116 -11.99 2.40 -1.99
N ALA A 117 -11.73 1.47 -1.07
CA ALA A 117 -11.28 1.80 0.27
C ALA A 117 -9.74 1.86 0.30
N VAL A 118 -9.18 3.01 0.68
CA VAL A 118 -7.73 3.26 0.63
C VAL A 118 -6.96 2.67 1.83
N GLY A 119 -7.65 2.12 2.84
CA GLY A 119 -7.01 1.61 4.06
C GLY A 119 -6.71 2.71 5.07
N GLY A 120 -6.07 2.38 6.19
CA GLY A 120 -5.96 3.28 7.34
C GLY A 120 -4.61 3.99 7.50
N PRO A 121 -4.53 4.97 8.43
CA PRO A 121 -3.25 5.56 8.79
C PRO A 121 -2.30 4.51 9.38
N SER A 122 -1.01 4.66 9.09
CA SER A 122 0.04 3.86 9.68
C SER A 122 0.10 4.02 11.20
N GLN A 123 0.11 2.90 11.90
CA GLN A 123 0.32 2.78 13.34
C GLN A 123 1.77 2.41 13.58
N LYS A 124 2.50 3.22 14.34
CA LYS A 124 3.90 2.96 14.67
C LYS A 124 4.03 1.72 15.55
N LEU A 125 5.08 0.94 15.30
CA LEU A 125 5.43 -0.28 16.02
C LEU A 125 6.91 -0.21 16.38
N THR A 126 7.23 -0.39 17.66
CA THR A 126 8.64 -0.42 18.13
C THR A 126 8.89 -1.54 19.15
N PRO A 127 8.55 -2.81 18.84
CA PRO A 127 8.79 -3.89 19.78
C PRO A 127 10.29 -4.12 19.92
N VAL A 128 10.68 -4.55 21.12
CA VAL A 128 12.06 -4.88 21.48
C VAL A 128 12.05 -6.18 22.27
N TYR A 129 12.94 -7.09 21.91
CA TYR A 129 13.26 -8.27 22.70
C TYR A 129 14.72 -8.19 23.12
N GLN A 130 14.96 -8.08 24.43
CA GLN A 130 16.28 -8.12 25.01
C GLN A 130 16.37 -9.28 26.00
N LYS A 131 17.47 -10.01 25.94
CA LYS A 131 17.79 -11.06 26.91
C LYS A 131 19.16 -10.81 27.49
N ARG A 132 19.27 -10.98 28.80
CA ARG A 132 20.54 -10.94 29.54
C ARG A 132 20.79 -12.29 30.19
N ASP A 133 22.06 -12.61 30.38
CA ASP A 133 22.47 -13.81 31.10
C ASP A 133 22.49 -13.58 32.63
N SER A 134 22.94 -14.59 33.38
CA SER A 134 23.04 -14.52 34.84
C SER A 134 24.07 -13.51 35.37
N TYR A 135 24.94 -13.00 34.49
CA TYR A 135 25.95 -11.98 34.79
C TYR A 135 25.51 -10.58 34.30
N ASP A 136 24.25 -10.43 33.91
CA ASP A 136 23.66 -9.21 33.36
C ASP A 136 24.27 -8.77 32.01
N ALA A 137 25.00 -9.66 31.32
CA ALA A 137 25.52 -9.39 29.99
C ALA A 137 24.43 -9.58 28.93
N LEU A 138 24.33 -8.65 27.99
CA LEU A 138 23.34 -8.68 26.90
C LEU A 138 23.65 -9.86 25.96
N THR A 139 22.75 -10.83 25.95
CA THR A 139 22.84 -12.03 25.10
C THR A 139 22.15 -11.81 23.76
N TYR A 140 21.00 -11.12 23.75
CA TYR A 140 20.27 -10.79 22.54
C TYR A 140 19.67 -9.40 22.66
N ASP A 141 19.69 -8.66 21.55
CA ASP A 141 18.93 -7.42 21.37
C ASP A 141 18.32 -7.48 19.97
N VAL A 142 17.00 -7.66 19.89
CA VAL A 142 16.24 -7.77 18.65
C VAL A 142 15.21 -6.66 18.64
N ARG A 143 15.16 -5.88 17.57
CA ARG A 143 14.32 -4.69 17.46
C ARG A 143 13.61 -4.66 16.12
N PHE A 144 12.41 -4.12 16.13
CA PHE A 144 11.71 -3.75 14.91
C PHE A 144 11.27 -2.31 15.04
N ASP A 145 11.68 -1.44 14.12
CA ASP A 145 11.16 -0.07 14.02
C ASP A 145 10.37 0.04 12.71
N GLY A 146 9.06 0.12 12.84
CA GLY A 146 8.18 0.04 11.70
C GLY A 146 6.79 0.57 11.95
N SER A 147 5.88 0.17 11.08
CA SER A 147 4.47 0.48 11.19
C SER A 147 3.61 -0.57 10.54
N ALA A 148 2.37 -0.67 11.02
CA ALA A 148 1.32 -1.43 10.38
C ALA A 148 0.14 -0.54 10.02
N ARG A 149 -0.54 -0.86 8.92
CA ARG A 149 -1.78 -0.19 8.52
C ARG A 149 -2.74 -1.18 7.91
N ALA A 150 -4.02 -0.85 7.98
CA ALA A 150 -5.00 -1.52 7.13
C ALA A 150 -4.79 -1.12 5.67
N ASP A 151 -5.06 -2.06 4.76
CA ASP A 151 -4.95 -1.91 3.31
C ASP A 151 -6.30 -2.27 2.69
N GLY A 152 -7.21 -1.30 2.70
CA GLY A 152 -8.64 -1.53 2.57
C GLY A 152 -9.25 -2.21 3.80
N GLU A 153 -10.47 -2.72 3.63
CA GLU A 153 -11.25 -3.34 4.71
C GLU A 153 -10.66 -4.69 5.17
N THR A 154 -10.12 -5.47 4.24
CA THR A 154 -9.70 -6.87 4.47
C THR A 154 -8.20 -7.12 4.33
N GLY A 155 -7.41 -6.06 4.09
CA GLY A 155 -5.97 -6.15 3.95
C GLY A 155 -5.22 -5.48 5.09
N PHE A 156 -3.95 -5.84 5.24
CA PHE A 156 -2.98 -5.08 6.03
C PHE A 156 -1.62 -5.02 5.34
N VAL A 157 -0.84 -4.00 5.70
CA VAL A 157 0.57 -3.87 5.36
C VAL A 157 1.37 -3.65 6.64
N LEU A 158 2.44 -4.40 6.81
CA LEU A 158 3.46 -4.22 7.86
C LEU A 158 4.79 -3.90 7.17
N THR A 159 5.41 -2.79 7.54
CA THR A 159 6.69 -2.33 6.97
C THR A 159 7.61 -1.79 8.04
N GLY A 160 8.92 -2.01 7.93
CA GLY A 160 9.91 -1.43 8.84
C GLY A 160 11.26 -2.10 8.78
N ALA A 161 12.21 -1.55 9.53
CA ALA A 161 13.54 -2.10 9.69
C ALA A 161 13.54 -3.13 10.83
N PHE A 162 14.02 -4.34 10.53
CA PHE A 162 14.23 -5.40 11.49
C PHE A 162 15.73 -5.56 11.74
N ASP A 163 16.14 -5.41 12.99
CA ASP A 163 17.54 -5.37 13.37
C ASP A 163 17.78 -6.24 14.61
N GLY A 164 19.02 -6.64 14.81
CA GLY A 164 19.40 -7.29 16.05
C GLY A 164 20.86 -7.67 16.13
N SER A 165 21.27 -8.02 17.35
CA SER A 165 22.60 -8.50 17.67
C SER A 165 22.55 -9.65 18.68
N ASP A 166 23.52 -10.55 18.58
CA ASP A 166 23.79 -11.59 19.57
C ASP A 166 25.07 -11.30 20.35
N GLY A 167 25.14 -11.89 21.55
CA GLY A 167 26.30 -11.80 22.43
C GLY A 167 27.50 -12.59 21.89
N PRO A 168 28.72 -12.26 22.34
CA PRO A 168 29.93 -12.95 21.90
C PRO A 168 29.96 -14.42 22.35
N GLY A 169 30.64 -15.27 21.58
CA GLY A 169 30.94 -16.66 21.98
C GLY A 169 29.90 -17.71 21.57
N THR A 170 28.98 -17.37 20.66
CA THR A 170 28.01 -18.32 20.11
C THR A 170 28.71 -19.32 19.17
N MET A 171 28.66 -20.61 19.50
CA MET A 171 29.27 -21.68 18.67
C MET A 171 28.43 -22.09 17.47
N THR A 172 27.16 -21.67 17.43
CA THR A 172 26.19 -21.98 16.39
C THR A 172 25.57 -20.70 15.86
N THR A 173 25.19 -20.70 14.58
CA THR A 173 24.48 -19.57 13.97
C THR A 173 23.20 -19.27 14.74
N GLN A 174 23.14 -18.12 15.40
CA GLN A 174 21.94 -17.62 16.04
C GLN A 174 21.11 -16.79 15.04
N SER A 175 19.81 -16.71 15.26
CA SER A 175 18.88 -15.97 14.40
C SER A 175 17.92 -15.13 15.21
N ALA A 176 17.51 -13.99 14.66
CA ALA A 176 16.42 -13.16 15.14
C ALA A 176 15.13 -13.48 14.37
N THR A 177 13.99 -13.39 15.05
CA THR A 177 12.67 -13.68 14.48
C THR A 177 11.67 -12.57 14.78
N LEU A 178 10.98 -12.13 13.73
CA LEU A 178 9.76 -11.34 13.81
C LEU A 178 8.56 -12.27 13.57
N GLY A 179 7.81 -12.54 14.63
CA GLY A 179 6.50 -13.18 14.59
C GLY A 179 5.38 -12.16 14.42
N TYR A 180 4.39 -12.48 13.59
CA TYR A 180 3.18 -11.67 13.44
C TYR A 180 1.94 -12.54 13.17
N LYS A 181 0.77 -12.06 13.59
CA LYS A 181 -0.53 -12.65 13.24
C LYS A 181 -1.65 -11.62 13.30
N THR A 182 -2.76 -11.89 12.63
CA THR A 182 -4.03 -11.21 12.93
C THR A 182 -4.64 -11.79 14.21
N ASP A 183 -5.68 -11.14 14.75
CA ASP A 183 -6.33 -11.62 15.96
C ASP A 183 -6.89 -13.04 15.83
N SER A 184 -7.52 -13.38 14.71
CA SER A 184 -8.02 -14.74 14.44
C SER A 184 -7.07 -15.63 13.62
N GLY A 185 -5.93 -15.11 13.18
CA GLY A 185 -4.96 -15.84 12.35
C GLY A 185 -3.95 -16.65 13.16
N SER A 186 -3.22 -17.52 12.44
CA SER A 186 -2.07 -18.25 12.96
C SER A 186 -0.79 -17.41 12.87
N TRP A 187 0.16 -17.67 13.76
CA TRP A 187 1.49 -17.05 13.70
C TRP A 187 2.20 -17.31 12.37
N GLN A 188 2.79 -16.24 11.84
CA GLN A 188 3.71 -16.23 10.70
C GLN A 188 5.04 -15.65 11.18
N TYR A 189 6.13 -16.05 10.54
CA TYR A 189 7.47 -15.69 11.01
C TYR A 189 8.37 -15.25 9.87
N LYS A 190 9.21 -14.25 10.14
CA LYS A 190 10.39 -13.88 9.36
C LYS A 190 11.61 -14.06 10.24
N THR A 191 12.52 -14.93 9.83
CA THR A 191 13.72 -15.29 10.60
C THR A 191 14.96 -15.05 9.78
N TYR A 192 15.97 -14.43 10.39
CA TYR A 192 17.24 -14.10 9.75
C TYR A 192 18.38 -14.41 10.71
N ALA A 193 19.51 -14.88 10.19
CA ALA A 193 20.72 -14.98 11.00
C ALA A 193 21.17 -13.57 11.42
N PHE A 194 21.72 -13.43 12.63
CA PHE A 194 22.14 -12.10 13.14
C PHE A 194 23.15 -11.39 12.22
N LYS A 195 24.05 -12.14 11.59
CA LYS A 195 25.01 -11.60 10.62
C LYS A 195 24.38 -11.00 9.35
N ASP A 196 23.13 -11.35 9.07
CA ASP A 196 22.40 -10.88 7.89
C ASP A 196 21.52 -9.66 8.24
N LEU A 197 21.47 -9.23 9.52
CA LEU A 197 20.74 -8.04 9.95
C LEU A 197 21.60 -6.78 9.78
N PRO A 198 20.99 -5.60 9.55
CA PRO A 198 19.54 -5.34 9.50
C PRO A 198 18.87 -5.77 8.18
N GLN A 199 17.54 -5.95 8.21
CA GLN A 199 16.69 -6.31 7.07
C GLN A 199 15.46 -5.41 6.97
N GLU A 200 15.11 -5.00 5.75
CA GLU A 200 13.84 -4.32 5.49
C GLU A 200 12.70 -5.33 5.38
N ILE A 201 11.66 -5.15 6.19
CA ILE A 201 10.47 -5.99 6.19
C ILE A 201 9.37 -5.27 5.43
N ARG A 202 8.75 -5.99 4.50
CA ARG A 202 7.46 -5.63 3.93
C ARG A 202 6.59 -6.87 3.83
N VAL A 203 5.51 -6.88 4.60
CA VAL A 203 4.48 -7.93 4.58
C VAL A 203 3.17 -7.31 4.12
N VAL A 204 2.53 -7.97 3.17
CA VAL A 204 1.14 -7.69 2.77
C VAL A 204 0.35 -8.95 3.10
N GLY A 205 -0.75 -8.79 3.82
CA GLY A 205 -1.58 -9.92 4.24
C GLY A 205 -3.06 -9.57 4.26
N THR A 206 -3.88 -10.56 4.62
CA THR A 206 -5.32 -10.42 4.78
C THR A 206 -5.72 -10.47 6.25
N ARG A 207 -6.81 -9.79 6.58
CA ARG A 207 -7.43 -9.75 7.90
C ARG A 207 -8.95 -9.72 7.74
N LYS A 208 -9.70 -10.08 8.79
CA LYS A 208 -11.12 -9.73 8.82
C LYS A 208 -11.28 -8.23 9.09
N PRO A 209 -12.39 -7.62 8.68
CA PRO A 209 -12.74 -6.28 9.13
C PRO A 209 -12.69 -6.24 10.66
N GLY A 210 -11.96 -5.28 11.24
CA GLY A 210 -11.87 -5.08 12.69
C GLY A 210 -10.64 -5.66 13.35
N GLU A 211 -9.92 -6.53 12.65
CA GLU A 211 -8.81 -7.22 13.28
C GLU A 211 -7.58 -6.33 13.38
N GLY A 212 -6.96 -6.36 14.55
CA GLY A 212 -5.62 -5.88 14.76
C GLY A 212 -4.57 -6.86 14.29
N LEU A 213 -3.31 -6.47 14.51
CA LEU A 213 -2.17 -7.36 14.41
C LEU A 213 -1.55 -7.54 15.80
N THR A 214 -1.01 -8.72 16.04
CA THR A 214 -0.12 -8.99 17.17
C THR A 214 1.27 -9.30 16.61
N LEU A 215 2.28 -8.63 17.13
CA LEU A 215 3.69 -8.86 16.82
C LEU A 215 4.38 -9.44 18.04
N GLN A 216 5.45 -10.20 17.81
CA GLN A 216 6.33 -10.70 18.85
C GLN A 216 7.75 -10.84 18.27
N LEU A 217 8.75 -10.39 19.01
CA LEU A 217 10.15 -10.57 18.63
C LEU A 217 10.76 -11.71 19.43
N GLY A 218 11.74 -12.37 18.83
CA GLY A 218 12.46 -13.45 19.48
C GLY A 218 13.83 -13.70 18.87
N ALA A 219 14.56 -14.62 19.50
CA ALA A 219 15.82 -15.12 19.00
C ALA A 219 15.92 -16.63 19.27
N THR A 220 16.74 -17.32 18.50
CA THR A 220 17.18 -18.68 18.86
C THR A 220 18.14 -18.60 20.04
N SER A 221 18.11 -19.58 20.93
CA SER A 221 19.07 -19.72 22.02
C SER A 221 19.99 -20.93 21.89
N GLY A 222 21.29 -20.66 22.08
CA GLY A 222 22.34 -21.63 22.45
C GLY A 222 22.43 -22.92 21.60
N VAL A 223 22.74 -24.02 22.30
CA VAL A 223 23.24 -25.31 21.75
C VAL A 223 22.15 -26.13 21.02
N ALA A 224 20.89 -25.70 21.05
CA ALA A 224 19.77 -26.42 20.41
C ALA A 224 18.88 -25.53 19.52
N ASN A 225 19.23 -24.26 19.29
CA ASN A 225 18.43 -23.31 18.51
C ASN A 225 16.96 -23.24 18.95
N ILE A 226 16.71 -23.27 20.25
CA ILE A 226 15.35 -23.15 20.80
C ILE A 226 14.89 -21.71 20.63
N TYR A 227 13.69 -21.50 20.10
CA TYR A 227 13.15 -20.15 19.97
C TYR A 227 12.63 -19.63 21.29
N GLU A 228 13.11 -18.45 21.66
CA GLU A 228 12.60 -17.67 22.77
C GLU A 228 12.00 -16.38 22.24
N TYR A 229 10.88 -15.97 22.82
CA TYR A 229 10.13 -14.81 22.38
C TYR A 229 9.84 -13.88 23.55
N GLY A 230 9.85 -12.57 23.28
CA GLY A 230 9.52 -11.52 24.24
C GLY A 230 8.03 -11.27 24.37
N ASP A 231 7.68 -10.08 24.86
CA ASP A 231 6.28 -9.67 24.98
C ASP A 231 5.62 -9.50 23.61
N GLN A 232 4.29 -9.67 23.60
CA GLN A 232 3.48 -9.43 22.43
C GLN A 232 3.06 -7.96 22.36
N GLU A 233 3.27 -7.33 21.21
CA GLU A 233 2.76 -5.99 20.92
C GLU A 233 1.52 -6.09 20.05
N LYS A 234 0.40 -5.60 20.55
CA LYS A 234 -0.87 -5.56 19.81
C LYS A 234 -1.09 -4.18 19.23
N VAL A 235 -1.48 -4.13 17.97
CA VAL A 235 -1.84 -2.91 17.27
C VAL A 235 -3.23 -3.03 16.67
N THR A 236 -4.09 -2.08 16.98
CA THR A 236 -5.38 -1.96 16.31
C THR A 236 -5.14 -1.36 14.93
N LEU A 237 -5.60 -2.06 13.90
CA LEU A 237 -5.70 -1.48 12.58
C LEU A 237 -7.11 -0.88 12.48
N PRO A 238 -7.24 0.44 12.26
CA PRO A 238 -8.55 1.03 12.09
C PRO A 238 -9.34 0.29 10.99
N ASP A 239 -10.66 0.31 11.03
CA ASP A 239 -11.51 0.03 9.86
C ASP A 239 -12.23 1.27 9.37
N THR A 240 -12.32 2.24 10.27
CA THR A 240 -12.80 3.58 10.03
C THR A 240 -11.61 4.37 9.46
N PHE A 241 -11.63 4.59 8.15
CA PHE A 241 -10.55 5.19 7.35
C PHE A 241 -10.87 6.52 6.71
#